data_AF-A0A7G1HWM3-F1
#
_entry.id   AF-A0A7G1HWM3-F1
#
_cell.length_a   1.000
_cell.length_b   1.000
_cell.length_c   1.000
_cell.angle_alpha   90.00
_cell.angle_beta   90.00
_cell.angle_gamma   90.00
#
_symmetry.space_group_name_H-M   'P 1'
#
loop_
_entity.id
_entity.type
_entity.pdbx_description
1 polymer ?
#
loop_
_entity_poly.entity_id
_entity_poly.type
_entity_poly.pdbx_seq_one_letter_code
_entity_poly.pdbx_strand_id
1 'polypeptide(L)' 'MDERIYLDTYLLQQDMRVRLPKSVISNLGVVKGKTKFDIYLDSKEHCLIFKIHDEEKSENE' A
#
# COMPACT_ATOMS: atom_id res chain seq x y z
N MET A 1 -11.33 -11.88 -12.29
CA MET A 1 -10.15 -11.42 -13.06
C MET A 1 -9.40 -10.50 -12.14
N ASP A 2 -8.27 -10.95 -11.58
CA ASP A 2 -7.45 -10.12 -10.69
C ASP A 2 -6.61 -9.19 -11.55
N GLU A 3 -7.14 -8.03 -11.87
CA GLU A 3 -6.43 -7.02 -12.65
C GLU A 3 -5.42 -6.30 -11.76
N ARG A 4 -4.24 -6.91 -11.62
CA ARG A 4 -3.06 -6.26 -11.05
C ARG A 4 -2.48 -5.33 -12.12
N ILE A 5 -2.55 -4.03 -11.90
CA ILE A 5 -1.95 -3.03 -12.79
C ILE A 5 -0.50 -2.78 -12.32
N TYR A 6 0.48 -3.01 -13.19
CA TYR A 6 1.87 -2.63 -12.92
C TYR A 6 1.99 -1.12 -12.84
N LEU A 7 2.59 -0.61 -11.76
CA LEU A 7 2.77 0.83 -11.57
C LEU A 7 4.21 1.28 -11.78
N ASP A 8 5.16 0.61 -11.12
CA ASP A 8 6.59 0.96 -11.17
C ASP A 8 7.45 -0.11 -10.45
N THR A 9 8.77 0.03 -10.48
CA THR A 9 9.72 -0.77 -9.69
C THR A 9 10.73 0.11 -8.99
N TYR A 10 10.89 -0.07 -7.69
CA TYR A 10 11.82 0.70 -6.85
C TYR A 10 12.75 -0.23 -6.07
N LEU A 11 14.00 0.19 -5.90
CA LEU A 11 14.94 -0.45 -4.99
C LEU A 11 14.51 -0.21 -3.53
N LEU A 12 14.56 -1.26 -2.70
CA LEU A 12 14.46 -1.12 -1.25
C LEU A 12 15.69 -0.37 -0.73
N GLN A 13 15.45 0.76 -0.07
CA GLN A 13 16.52 1.59 0.48
C GLN A 13 17.11 0.96 1.75
N GLN A 14 18.32 1.38 2.14
CA GLN A 14 19.05 0.82 3.29
C GLN A 14 18.31 0.92 4.62
N ASP A 15 17.41 1.89 4.76
CA ASP A 15 16.55 2.07 5.93
C ASP A 15 15.13 1.50 5.71
N MET A 16 15.02 0.50 4.84
CA MET A 16 13.79 -0.25 4.57
C MET A 16 12.66 0.55 3.92
N ARG A 17 12.95 1.72 3.34
CA ARG A 17 11.94 2.52 2.62
C ARG A 17 11.79 2.08 1.17
N VAL A 18 10.54 2.06 0.71
CA VAL A 18 10.18 1.96 -0.71
C VAL A 18 9.42 3.22 -1.10
N ARG A 19 9.74 3.78 -2.28
CA ARG A 19 9.01 4.93 -2.81
C ARG A 19 7.72 4.45 -3.46
N LEU A 20 6.58 5.02 -3.07
CA LEU A 20 5.32 4.76 -3.77
C LEU A 20 5.25 5.59 -5.07
N PRO A 21 4.76 5.03 -6.19
CA PRO A 21 4.61 5.75 -7.45
C PRO A 21 3.52 6.82 -7.34
N LYS A 22 3.65 7.93 -8.07
CA LYS A 22 2.69 9.05 -7.98
C LYS A 22 1.25 8.66 -8.34
N SER A 23 1.07 7.64 -9.17
CA SER A 23 -0.22 7.12 -9.63
C SER A 23 -1.10 6.60 -8.48
N VAL A 24 -0.53 6.23 -7.33
CA VAL A 24 -1.34 5.79 -6.17
C VAL A 24 -2.25 6.91 -5.64
N ILE A 25 -1.88 8.18 -5.84
CA ILE A 25 -2.68 9.34 -5.39
C ILE A 25 -4.02 9.37 -6.13
N SER A 26 -3.99 9.25 -7.46
CA SER A 26 -5.21 9.26 -8.28
C SER A 26 -5.97 7.94 -8.20
N ASN A 27 -5.25 6.81 -8.15
CA ASN A 27 -5.87 5.48 -8.20
C ASN A 27 -6.53 5.08 -6.88
N LEU A 28 -5.98 5.53 -5.74
CA LEU A 28 -6.44 5.16 -4.41
C LEU A 28 -6.98 6.35 -3.59
N GLY A 29 -6.90 7.58 -4.12
CA GLY A 29 -7.36 8.78 -3.41
C GLY A 29 -6.52 9.16 -2.18
N VAL A 30 -5.28 8.69 -2.09
CA VAL A 30 -4.46 8.88 -0.89
C VAL A 30 -3.86 10.28 -0.79
N VAL A 31 -3.76 10.80 0.43
CA VAL A 31 -3.22 12.12 0.73
C VAL A 31 -1.88 11.99 1.43
N LYS A 32 -0.85 12.61 0.85
CA LYS A 32 0.53 12.59 1.38
C LYS A 32 0.55 13.10 2.82
N GLY A 33 1.20 12.36 3.72
CA GLY A 33 1.34 12.71 5.13
C GLY A 33 0.07 12.57 5.96
N LYS A 34 -1.04 12.05 5.40
CA LYS A 34 -2.30 11.83 6.13
C LYS A 34 -2.76 10.38 6.05
N THR A 35 -2.83 9.82 4.85
CA THR A 35 -3.33 8.45 4.67
C THR A 35 -2.34 7.43 5.25
N LYS A 36 -2.83 6.58 6.15
CA LYS A 36 -2.10 5.43 6.70
C LYS A 36 -2.38 4.19 5.86
N PHE A 37 -1.43 3.25 5.86
CA PHE A 37 -1.59 1.95 5.22
C PHE A 37 -1.32 0.83 6.21
N ASP A 38 -2.20 -0.17 6.20
CA ASP A 38 -1.94 -1.47 6.82
C ASP A 38 -1.10 -2.32 5.87
N ILE A 39 -0.08 -2.97 6.40
CA ILE A 39 0.87 -3.78 5.65
C ILE A 39 0.70 -5.24 6.04
N TYR A 40 0.36 -6.08 5.06
CA TYR A 40 0.18 -7.52 5.23
C TYR A 40 1.22 -8.28 4.40
N LEU A 41 1.67 -9.43 4.89
CA LEU A 41 2.45 -10.40 4.12
C LEU A 41 1.51 -11.45 3.54
N ASP A 42 1.44 -11.54 2.22
CA ASP A 42 0.88 -12.70 1.54
C ASP A 42 2.00 -13.71 1.29
N SER A 43 2.05 -14.75 2.11
CA SER A 43 3.07 -15.79 2.02
C SER A 43 2.91 -16.72 0.82
N LYS A 44 1.71 -16.77 0.20
CA LYS A 44 1.46 -17.62 -0.98
C LYS A 44 2.00 -16.96 -2.24
N GLU A 45 1.70 -15.67 -2.40
CA GLU A 45 2.15 -14.85 -3.54
C GLU A 45 3.53 -14.24 -3.31
N HIS A 46 4.07 -14.40 -2.09
CA HIS A 46 5.37 -13.85 -1.66
C HIS A 46 5.46 -12.34 -1.93
N CYS A 47 4.45 -11.59 -1.48
CA CYS A 47 4.36 -10.16 -1.68
C CYS A 47 3.83 -9.44 -0.44
N LEU A 48 4.06 -8.13 -0.38
CA LEU A 48 3.43 -7.26 0.60
C LEU A 48 2.17 -6.63 0.00
N ILE A 49 1.09 -6.64 0.76
CA ILE A 49 -0.17 -6.00 0.41
C ILE A 49 -0.33 -4.76 1.30
N PHE A 50 -0.50 -3.61 0.65
CA PHE A 50 -0.74 -2.33 1.32
C PHE A 50 -2.23 -2.00 1.16
N LYS A 51 -2.97 -1.88 2.27
CA LYS A 51 -4.37 -1.46 2.28
C LYS A 51 -4.51 -0.11 2.95
N ILE A 52 -5.41 0.75 2.47
CA ILE A 52 -5.73 2.00 3.18
C ILE A 52 -6.28 1.60 4.56
N HIS A 53 -5.68 2.15 5.60
CA HIS A 53 -6.15 1.94 6.97
C HIS A 53 -7.50 2.63 7.15
N ASP A 54 -8.49 1.86 7.62
CA ASP A 54 -9.86 2.31 7.82
C ASP A 54 -10.08 2.57 9.32
N GLU A 55 -9.99 3.85 9.73
CA GLU A 55 -10.08 4.23 11.15
C GLU A 55 -11.48 3.94 11.74
N GLU A 56 -12.53 3.80 10.92
CA GLU A 56 -13.90 3.55 11.39
C GLU A 56 -14.15 2.08 11.77
N LYS A 57 -13.29 1.15 11.33
CA LYS A 57 -13.46 -0.29 11.67
C LYS A 57 -12.92 -0.66 13.04
N SER A 58 -12.07 0.17 13.64
CA SER A 58 -11.43 -0.10 14.92
C SER A 58 -12.29 0.18 16.16
N GLU A 59 -13.49 0.75 16.04
CA GLU A 59 -14.37 1.04 17.18
C GLU A 59 -15.42 -0.05 17.48
N ASN A 60 -15.49 -1.13 16.68
CA ASN A 60 -16.50 -2.18 16.82
C ASN A 60 -15.91 -3.62 16.94
N GLU A 61 -14.66 -3.77 17.34
CA GLU A 61 -14.05 -5.08 17.70
C GLU A 61 -13.60 -5.13 19.17
#